data_AF-A0AAV8VLD2-F1
#
_entry.id   AF-A0AAV8VLD2-F1
#
_cell.length_a   1.000
_cell.length_b   1.000
_cell.length_c   1.000
_cell.angle_alpha   90.00
_cell.angle_beta   90.00
_cell.angle_gamma   90.00
#
_symmetry.space_group_name_H-M   'P 1'
#
loop_
_entity.id
_entity.type
_entity.pdbx_description
1 polymer ?
#
loop_
_entity_poly.entity_id
_entity_poly.type
_entity_poly.pdbx_seq_one_letter_code
_entity_poly.pdbx_strand_id
1 'polypeptide(L)'
;MGKRQHQKDKMYLTYTEWTTLYGGKKSGRLSLEEEKFKRLPLDHCCLSLQPFEIPYCDQDGNIFDFGTLLPFLKKYKINPVTGKPLELKSLIKLNFHKNNEEEFECPVLFKPFTNSSHIAAIATTGNVYLMEAIEQLNVKNHNWKDLITDKPFERKDIIVLQDPNDLLKFNISKFYHVVNSLRVESEGE
;
A
#
# COMPACT_ATOMS: atom_id res chain seq x y z
N MET A 1 17.16 -35.19 49.98
CA MET A 1 15.77 -35.08 49.49
C MET A 1 15.41 -33.61 49.29
N GLY A 2 15.25 -33.15 48.05
CA GLY A 2 15.08 -31.74 47.72
C GLY A 2 13.64 -31.26 47.88
N LYS A 3 13.39 -30.32 48.80
CA LYS A 3 12.06 -29.77 49.18
C LYS A 3 11.33 -28.94 48.09
N ARG A 4 11.66 -29.07 46.80
CA ARG A 4 11.06 -28.26 45.71
C ARG A 4 10.74 -29.04 44.42
N GLN A 5 10.74 -30.37 44.47
CA GLN A 5 10.61 -31.20 43.26
C GLN A 5 9.18 -31.19 42.66
N HIS A 6 8.14 -30.95 43.46
CA HIS A 6 6.73 -30.98 43.03
C HIS A 6 6.07 -29.60 42.85
N GLN A 7 6.84 -28.50 42.80
CA GLN A 7 6.22 -27.17 42.69
C GLN A 7 5.69 -26.85 41.27
N LYS A 8 6.00 -27.72 40.29
CA LYS A 8 5.67 -27.58 38.87
C LYS A 8 4.54 -28.50 38.39
N ASP A 9 4.07 -29.43 39.23
CA ASP A 9 2.94 -30.31 38.91
C ASP A 9 1.64 -29.63 39.36
N LYS A 10 1.15 -28.68 38.56
CA LYS A 10 -0.14 -28.02 38.78
C LYS A 10 -1.09 -28.39 37.65
N MET A 11 -2.34 -28.68 37.99
CA MET A 11 -3.41 -28.95 37.01
C MET A 11 -3.84 -27.70 36.22
N TYR A 12 -3.26 -26.52 36.51
CA TYR A 12 -3.53 -25.27 35.83
C TYR A 12 -2.22 -24.63 35.37
N LEU A 13 -2.27 -23.93 34.24
CA LEU A 13 -1.15 -23.16 33.70
C LEU A 13 -0.96 -21.86 34.47
N THR A 14 0.25 -21.63 34.99
CA THR A 14 0.61 -20.32 35.57
C THR A 14 0.95 -19.31 34.49
N TYR A 15 0.85 -18.02 34.82
CA TYR A 15 1.26 -16.92 33.92
C TYR A 15 2.70 -17.09 33.40
N THR A 16 3.60 -17.53 34.28
CA THR A 16 5.00 -17.81 33.92
C THR A 16 5.12 -19.01 32.98
N GLU A 17 4.39 -20.10 33.21
CA GLU A 17 4.45 -21.29 32.34
C GLU A 17 3.82 -21.04 30.97
N TRP A 18 2.74 -20.24 30.91
CA TRP A 18 2.11 -19.79 29.67
C TRP A 18 3.03 -18.92 28.82
N THR A 19 3.82 -18.06 29.48
CA THR A 19 4.75 -17.16 28.79
C THR A 19 6.04 -17.85 28.35
N THR A 20 6.56 -18.83 29.10
CA THR A 20 7.90 -19.40 28.81
C THR A 20 7.94 -20.84 28.31
N LEU A 21 6.95 -21.69 28.60
CA LEU A 21 7.06 -23.15 28.41
C LEU A 21 6.07 -23.72 27.38
N TYR A 22 4.77 -23.40 27.48
CA TYR A 22 3.73 -24.14 26.74
C TYR A 22 2.99 -23.34 25.66
N GLY A 23 3.41 -22.11 25.39
CA GLY A 23 2.97 -21.34 24.23
C GLY A 23 1.79 -20.41 24.52
N GLY A 24 1.97 -19.15 24.16
CA GLY A 24 0.90 -18.16 24.19
C GLY A 24 1.26 -16.85 23.50
N LYS A 25 2.46 -16.30 23.73
CA LYS A 25 2.98 -15.14 22.98
C LYS A 25 4.48 -15.00 23.17
N LYS A 26 5.27 -15.06 22.09
CA LYS A 26 6.70 -14.73 22.13
C LYS A 26 6.84 -13.22 22.37
N SER A 27 7.44 -12.81 23.49
CA SER A 27 7.83 -11.41 23.69
C SER A 27 9.06 -11.11 22.81
N GLY A 28 8.94 -10.14 21.91
CA GLY A 28 10.13 -9.48 21.34
C GLY A 28 10.41 -9.64 19.84
N ARG A 29 9.46 -10.12 19.03
CA ARG A 29 9.49 -9.84 17.58
C ARG A 29 8.08 -10.06 17.05
N LEU A 30 7.47 -9.01 16.49
CA LEU A 30 6.37 -9.23 15.57
C LEU A 30 6.89 -10.25 14.55
N SER A 31 6.20 -11.37 14.39
CA SER A 31 6.62 -12.32 13.37
C SER A 31 6.58 -11.60 12.02
N LEU A 32 7.44 -11.98 11.07
CA LEU A 32 7.32 -11.51 9.67
C LEU A 32 5.89 -11.72 9.13
N GLU A 33 5.12 -12.63 9.72
CA GLU A 33 3.71 -12.87 9.45
C GLU A 33 2.79 -11.76 9.99
N GLU A 34 3.05 -11.19 11.17
CA GLU A 34 2.29 -10.03 11.69
C GLU A 34 2.63 -8.74 10.92
N GLU A 35 3.86 -8.59 10.41
CA GLU A 35 4.23 -7.50 9.50
C GLU A 35 3.56 -7.62 8.13
N LYS A 36 3.36 -8.85 7.62
CA LYS A 36 2.57 -9.12 6.41
C LYS A 36 1.10 -8.72 6.55
N PHE A 37 0.55 -8.69 7.77
CA PHE A 37 -0.89 -8.53 8.00
C PHE A 37 -1.39 -7.07 8.11
N LYS A 38 -0.53 -6.07 7.90
CA LYS A 38 -0.93 -4.64 7.87
C LYS A 38 -0.59 -3.96 6.55
N ARG A 39 -0.68 -4.70 5.43
CA ARG A 39 -0.57 -4.10 4.09
C ARG A 39 -1.90 -3.45 3.73
N LEU A 40 -1.84 -2.17 3.37
CA LEU A 40 -3.01 -1.50 2.83
C LEU A 40 -3.37 -2.12 1.46
N PRO A 41 -4.63 -2.50 1.23
CA PRO A 41 -5.09 -2.94 -0.09
C PRO A 41 -4.89 -1.85 -1.16
N LEU A 42 -4.77 -2.26 -2.43
CA LEU A 42 -4.50 -1.33 -3.54
C LEU A 42 -5.60 -0.28 -3.71
N ASP A 43 -6.85 -0.66 -3.49
CA ASP A 43 -8.06 0.15 -3.64
C ASP A 43 -8.24 1.21 -2.55
N HIS A 44 -7.32 1.29 -1.58
CA HIS A 44 -7.42 2.19 -0.44
C HIS A 44 -6.43 3.37 -0.52
N CYS A 45 -6.88 4.52 -0.01
CA CYS A 45 -6.07 5.72 0.13
C CYS A 45 -5.09 5.59 1.32
N CYS A 46 -3.83 5.96 1.11
CA CYS A 46 -2.78 5.90 2.13
C CYS A 46 -2.98 6.88 3.29
N LEU A 47 -3.81 7.91 3.13
CA LEU A 47 -4.09 8.91 4.16
C LEU A 47 -5.35 8.56 4.97
N SER A 48 -6.47 8.27 4.30
CA SER A 48 -7.73 7.94 4.99
C SER A 48 -7.84 6.48 5.40
N LEU A 49 -7.02 5.59 4.82
CA LEU A 49 -7.09 4.14 5.00
C LEU A 49 -8.47 3.56 4.61
N GLN A 50 -9.17 4.24 3.71
CA GLN A 50 -10.48 3.88 3.18
C GLN A 50 -10.39 3.74 1.65
N PRO A 51 -11.33 3.02 1.01
CA PRO A 51 -11.41 2.95 -0.43
C PRO A 51 -11.41 4.34 -1.07
N PHE A 52 -10.63 4.53 -2.12
CA PHE A 52 -10.58 5.82 -2.83
C PHE A 52 -11.74 5.96 -3.82
N GLU A 53 -12.15 7.20 -4.08
CA GLU A 53 -13.08 7.52 -5.15
C GLU A 53 -12.35 8.14 -6.35
N ILE A 54 -11.49 9.13 -6.08
CA ILE A 54 -10.72 9.85 -7.09
C ILE A 54 -9.23 9.65 -6.78
N PRO A 55 -8.62 8.55 -7.27
CA PRO A 55 -7.26 8.21 -6.93
C PRO A 55 -6.27 9.15 -7.63
N TYR A 56 -5.33 9.67 -6.85
CA TYR A 56 -4.12 10.33 -7.30
C TYR A 56 -2.91 9.59 -6.75
N CYS A 57 -1.79 9.65 -7.45
CA CYS A 57 -0.52 9.16 -6.95
C CYS A 57 0.57 10.21 -6.96
N ASP A 58 1.57 9.98 -6.11
CA ASP A 58 2.88 10.60 -6.22
C ASP A 58 3.81 9.78 -7.14
N GLN A 59 5.02 10.31 -7.38
CA GLN A 59 6.04 9.62 -8.17
C GLN A 59 6.59 8.34 -7.49
N ASP A 60 6.43 8.22 -6.17
CA ASP A 60 6.84 7.04 -5.40
C ASP A 60 5.78 5.91 -5.48
N GLY A 61 4.62 6.16 -6.10
CA GLY A 61 3.53 5.22 -6.28
C GLY A 61 2.61 5.05 -5.07
N ASN A 62 2.59 6.01 -4.15
CA ASN A 62 1.63 6.07 -3.05
C ASN A 62 0.30 6.62 -3.56
N ILE A 63 -0.80 5.94 -3.24
CA ILE A 63 -2.14 6.28 -3.72
C ILE A 63 -2.88 7.09 -2.64
N PHE A 64 -3.52 8.17 -3.08
CA PHE A 64 -4.28 9.08 -2.25
C PHE A 64 -5.62 9.37 -2.90
N ASP A 65 -6.65 9.59 -2.08
CA ASP A 65 -7.91 10.14 -2.54
C ASP A 65 -7.84 11.67 -2.56
N PHE A 66 -8.31 12.29 -3.65
CA PHE A 66 -8.21 13.74 -3.84
C PHE A 66 -8.94 14.53 -2.75
N GLY A 67 -10.13 14.07 -2.32
CA GLY A 67 -10.97 14.76 -1.34
C GLY A 67 -10.27 14.88 0.02
N THR A 68 -9.58 13.82 0.43
CA THR A 68 -8.85 13.77 1.71
C THR A 68 -7.46 14.39 1.63
N LEU A 69 -6.78 14.26 0.48
CA LEU A 69 -5.43 14.77 0.29
C LEU A 69 -5.37 16.30 0.22
N LEU A 70 -6.35 16.93 -0.42
CA LEU A 70 -6.38 18.38 -0.62
C LEU A 70 -6.34 19.18 0.70
N PRO A 71 -7.19 18.91 1.71
CA PRO A 71 -7.13 19.64 2.99
C PRO A 71 -5.83 19.31 3.76
N PHE A 72 -5.29 18.09 3.65
CA PHE A 72 -4.01 17.73 4.25
C PHE A 72 -2.84 18.52 3.68
N LEU A 73 -2.77 18.64 2.35
CA LEU A 73 -1.72 19.40 1.68
C LEU A 73 -1.83 20.90 1.95
N LYS A 74 -3.03 21.45 2.09
CA LYS A 74 -3.21 22.86 2.49
C LYS A 74 -2.62 23.15 3.87
N LYS A 75 -2.79 22.23 4.83
CA LYS A 75 -2.33 22.39 6.21
C LYS A 75 -0.83 22.13 6.38
N TYR A 76 -0.33 21.00 5.84
CA TYR A 76 1.03 20.53 6.12
C TYR A 76 2.00 20.63 4.95
N LYS A 77 1.52 20.69 3.70
CA LYS A 77 2.35 20.76 2.46
C LYS A 77 3.42 19.65 2.34
N ILE A 78 3.17 18.50 2.96
CA ILE A 78 4.05 17.33 2.96
C ILE A 78 3.29 16.09 2.50
N ASN A 79 4.04 15.09 2.05
CA ASN A 79 3.53 13.78 1.73
C ASN A 79 3.20 13.01 3.03
N PRO A 80 1.97 12.50 3.21
CA PRO A 80 1.57 11.80 4.44
C PRO A 80 2.23 10.43 4.63
N VAL A 81 2.83 9.86 3.58
CA VAL A 81 3.57 8.59 3.67
C VAL A 81 5.05 8.83 3.88
N THR A 82 5.68 9.66 3.05
CA THR A 82 7.14 9.84 3.03
C THR A 82 7.65 11.00 3.88
N GLY A 83 6.79 11.97 4.22
CA GLY A 83 7.18 13.20 4.92
C GLY A 83 7.93 14.23 4.07
N LYS A 84 8.16 13.96 2.77
CA LYS A 84 8.79 14.89 1.83
C LYS A 84 7.82 16.03 1.44
N PRO A 85 8.31 17.21 1.04
CA PRO A 85 7.43 18.26 0.49
C PRO A 85 6.70 17.74 -0.75
N LEU A 86 5.40 18.00 -0.83
CA LEU A 86 4.54 17.51 -1.92
C LEU A 86 3.64 18.64 -2.41
N GLU A 87 3.61 18.84 -3.73
CA GLU A 87 2.77 19.83 -4.37
C GLU A 87 1.60 19.18 -5.11
N LEU A 88 0.47 19.89 -5.21
CA LEU A 88 -0.70 19.38 -5.92
C LEU A 88 -0.43 19.18 -7.43
N LYS A 89 0.46 19.98 -8.02
CA LYS A 89 0.79 19.89 -9.45
C LYS A 89 1.63 18.67 -9.82
N SER A 90 2.39 18.13 -8.86
CA SER A 90 3.21 16.94 -9.08
C SER A 90 2.42 15.63 -8.97
N LEU A 91 1.16 15.71 -8.53
CA LEU A 91 0.29 14.54 -8.40
C LEU A 91 -0.27 14.15 -9.76
N ILE A 92 -0.38 12.85 -9.97
CA ILE A 92 -0.91 12.28 -11.20
C ILE A 92 -2.24 11.63 -10.87
N LYS A 93 -3.29 11.99 -11.63
CA LYS A 93 -4.59 11.33 -11.50
C LYS A 93 -4.47 9.92 -12.06
N LEU A 94 -4.92 8.92 -11.30
CA LEU A 94 -4.94 7.53 -11.76
C LEU A 94 -6.29 7.19 -12.40
N ASN A 95 -6.23 6.43 -13.50
CA ASN A 95 -7.39 5.88 -14.19
C ASN A 95 -7.34 4.35 -14.10
N PHE A 96 -8.18 3.80 -13.24
CA PHE A 96 -8.38 2.36 -13.14
C PHE A 96 -9.51 1.92 -14.07
N HIS A 97 -9.31 0.81 -14.78
CA HIS A 97 -10.35 0.15 -15.53
C HIS A 97 -11.10 -0.82 -14.61
N LYS A 98 -12.43 -0.85 -14.71
CA LYS A 98 -13.30 -1.79 -13.99
C LYS A 98 -14.00 -2.70 -15.00
N ASN A 99 -14.12 -3.98 -14.65
CA ASN A 99 -14.88 -4.93 -15.44
C ASN A 99 -16.40 -4.78 -15.19
N ASN A 100 -17.20 -5.65 -15.82
CA ASN A 100 -18.67 -5.68 -15.63
C ASN A 100 -19.10 -6.08 -14.20
N GLU A 101 -18.19 -6.66 -13.41
CA GLU A 101 -18.40 -7.08 -12.02
C GLU A 101 -17.89 -6.02 -11.02
N GLU A 102 -17.55 -4.82 -11.51
CA GLU A 102 -16.98 -3.69 -10.76
C GLU A 102 -15.61 -3.93 -10.12
N GLU A 103 -14.95 -5.04 -10.47
CA GLU A 103 -13.58 -5.35 -10.04
C GLU A 103 -12.55 -4.64 -10.93
N PHE A 104 -11.45 -4.19 -10.32
CA PHE A 104 -10.39 -3.54 -11.06
C PHE A 104 -9.60 -4.55 -11.90
N GLU A 105 -9.40 -4.24 -13.18
CA GLU A 105 -8.68 -5.11 -14.10
C GLU A 105 -7.70 -4.34 -14.99
N CYS A 106 -6.75 -5.08 -15.55
CA CYS A 106 -5.87 -4.54 -16.58
C CYS A 106 -6.66 -4.39 -17.89
N PRO A 107 -6.73 -3.18 -18.49
CA PRO A 107 -7.52 -2.92 -19.70
C PRO A 107 -6.98 -3.60 -20.98
N VAL A 108 -5.76 -4.15 -20.93
CA VAL A 108 -5.11 -4.78 -22.09
C VAL A 108 -5.08 -6.30 -21.95
N LEU A 109 -4.76 -6.80 -20.75
CA LEU A 109 -4.68 -8.24 -20.49
C LEU A 109 -6.00 -8.83 -19.98
N PHE A 110 -6.98 -8.00 -19.61
CA PHE A 110 -8.27 -8.41 -19.01
C PHE A 110 -8.09 -9.37 -17.83
N LYS A 111 -7.02 -9.15 -17.06
CA LYS A 111 -6.73 -9.88 -15.82
C LYS A 111 -7.10 -8.98 -14.64
N PRO A 112 -7.87 -9.49 -13.65
CA PRO A 112 -8.19 -8.72 -12.46
C PRO A 112 -6.93 -8.44 -11.63
N PHE A 113 -6.91 -7.30 -10.94
CA PHE A 113 -5.82 -6.95 -10.03
C PHE A 113 -5.99 -7.69 -8.71
N THR A 114 -4.92 -8.34 -8.26
CA THR A 114 -4.87 -9.04 -6.98
C THR A 114 -3.82 -8.40 -6.04
N ASN A 115 -3.87 -8.74 -4.76
CA ASN A 115 -2.91 -8.28 -3.74
C ASN A 115 -1.44 -8.69 -4.01
N SER A 116 -1.22 -9.66 -4.90
CA SER A 116 0.09 -10.14 -5.33
C SER A 116 0.43 -9.75 -6.77
N SER A 117 -0.44 -9.02 -7.44
CA SER A 117 -0.18 -8.54 -8.80
C SER A 117 0.89 -7.46 -8.80
N HIS A 118 1.76 -7.48 -9.81
CA HIS A 118 2.69 -6.37 -10.06
C HIS A 118 1.99 -5.33 -10.93
N ILE A 119 1.75 -4.15 -10.37
CA ILE A 119 0.90 -3.12 -10.96
C ILE A 119 1.68 -1.82 -11.08
N ALA A 120 1.57 -1.20 -12.25
CA ALA A 120 2.24 0.07 -12.56
C ALA A 120 1.29 1.00 -13.31
N ALA A 121 1.50 2.30 -13.14
CA ALA A 121 0.80 3.35 -13.86
C ALA A 121 1.77 4.13 -14.76
N ILE A 122 1.24 4.69 -15.84
CA ILE A 122 2.00 5.61 -16.71
C ILE A 122 1.72 7.04 -16.27
N ALA A 123 2.76 7.80 -15.91
CA ALA A 123 2.63 9.14 -15.34
C ALA A 123 1.96 10.16 -16.27
N THR A 124 2.15 10.02 -17.58
CA THR A 124 1.64 10.97 -18.59
C THR A 124 0.13 10.87 -18.80
N THR A 125 -0.44 9.66 -18.63
CA THR A 125 -1.85 9.36 -18.89
C THR A 125 -2.62 9.03 -17.62
N GLY A 126 -1.93 8.57 -16.59
CA GLY A 126 -2.54 8.06 -15.36
C GLY A 126 -3.08 6.64 -15.48
N ASN A 127 -2.98 6.00 -16.65
CA ASN A 127 -3.58 4.68 -16.87
C ASN A 127 -2.80 3.60 -16.11
N VAL A 128 -3.55 2.71 -15.45
CA VAL A 128 -3.00 1.62 -14.63
C VAL A 128 -3.02 0.31 -15.39
N TYR A 129 -1.89 -0.39 -15.39
CA TYR A 129 -1.69 -1.67 -16.06
C TYR A 129 -1.00 -2.68 -15.16
N LEU A 130 -1.08 -3.96 -15.54
CA LEU A 130 -0.13 -4.94 -15.06
C LEU A 130 1.26 -4.63 -15.61
N MET A 131 2.28 -4.75 -14.77
CA MET A 131 3.68 -4.56 -15.20
C MET A 131 4.03 -5.52 -16.35
N GLU A 132 3.48 -6.74 -16.33
CA GLU A 132 3.62 -7.72 -17.41
C GLU A 132 3.23 -7.14 -18.79
N ALA A 133 2.13 -6.38 -18.86
CA ALA A 133 1.66 -5.78 -20.10
C ALA A 133 2.65 -4.73 -20.63
N ILE A 134 3.13 -3.86 -19.74
CA ILE A 134 4.11 -2.81 -20.08
C ILE A 134 5.43 -3.44 -20.54
N GLU A 135 5.91 -4.46 -19.83
CA GLU A 135 7.16 -5.14 -20.20
C GLU A 135 7.07 -5.83 -21.57
N GLN A 136 5.97 -6.55 -21.82
CA GLN A 136 5.81 -7.32 -23.05
C GLN A 136 5.50 -6.46 -24.27
N LEU A 137 4.60 -5.47 -24.13
CA LEU A 137 4.08 -4.71 -25.27
C LEU A 137 4.85 -3.42 -25.53
N ASN A 138 5.45 -2.82 -24.49
CA ASN A 138 6.18 -1.56 -24.62
C ASN A 138 7.68 -1.78 -24.58
N VAL A 139 8.20 -2.35 -23.48
CA VAL A 139 9.64 -2.43 -23.24
C VAL A 139 10.33 -3.35 -24.25
N LYS A 140 9.83 -4.58 -24.44
CA LYS A 140 10.42 -5.55 -25.38
C LYS A 140 10.29 -5.13 -26.84
N ASN A 141 9.19 -4.45 -27.20
CA ASN A 141 8.93 -4.03 -28.57
C ASN A 141 9.48 -2.62 -28.87
N HIS A 142 10.17 -1.98 -27.93
CA HIS A 142 10.62 -0.59 -28.01
C HIS A 142 9.48 0.40 -28.37
N ASN A 143 8.24 0.09 -27.97
CA ASN A 143 7.07 0.92 -28.23
C ASN A 143 6.76 1.78 -27.00
N TRP A 144 7.19 3.04 -27.04
CA TRP A 144 7.08 4.00 -25.94
C TRP A 144 5.80 4.84 -26.03
N LYS A 145 4.66 4.17 -26.19
CA LYS A 145 3.34 4.79 -26.28
C LYS A 145 2.36 4.08 -25.37
N ASP A 146 1.52 4.84 -24.68
CA ASP A 146 0.47 4.31 -23.83
C ASP A 146 -0.45 3.39 -24.63
N LEU A 147 -0.78 2.22 -24.06
CA LEU A 147 -1.45 1.13 -24.77
C LEU A 147 -2.92 1.41 -25.10
N ILE A 148 -3.52 2.44 -24.51
CA ILE A 148 -4.93 2.81 -24.73
C ILE A 148 -5.03 4.13 -25.50
N THR A 149 -4.19 5.10 -25.14
CA THR A 149 -4.31 6.48 -25.60
C THR A 149 -3.27 6.87 -26.64
N ASP A 150 -2.33 5.98 -26.96
CA ASP A 150 -1.22 6.20 -27.90
C ASP A 150 -0.31 7.40 -27.56
N LYS A 151 -0.43 7.97 -26.36
CA LYS A 151 0.42 9.09 -25.92
C LYS A 151 1.85 8.61 -25.68
N PRO A 152 2.87 9.34 -26.15
CA PRO A 152 4.25 8.97 -25.91
C PRO A 152 4.59 9.12 -24.42
N PHE A 153 5.41 8.22 -23.90
CA PHE A 153 5.94 8.30 -22.54
C PHE A 153 7.36 7.73 -22.50
N GLU A 154 8.14 8.11 -21.50
CA GLU A 154 9.50 7.61 -21.30
C GLU A 154 9.55 6.53 -20.22
N ARG A 155 10.62 5.74 -20.18
CA ARG A 155 10.79 4.71 -19.14
C ARG A 155 10.71 5.27 -17.70
N LYS A 156 11.11 6.52 -17.50
CA LYS A 156 11.03 7.23 -16.20
C LYS A 156 9.59 7.53 -15.76
N ASP A 157 8.65 7.53 -16.70
CA ASP A 157 7.25 7.84 -16.46
C ASP A 157 6.47 6.60 -15.96
N ILE A 158 7.12 5.43 -15.89
CA ILE A 158 6.51 4.21 -15.33
C ILE A 158 6.59 4.29 -13.80
N ILE A 159 5.45 4.41 -13.15
CA ILE A 159 5.32 4.47 -11.70
C ILE A 159 4.83 3.12 -11.19
N VAL A 160 5.62 2.45 -10.38
CA VAL A 160 5.23 1.17 -9.78
C VAL A 160 4.33 1.44 -8.58
N LEU A 161 3.05 1.06 -8.68
CA LEU A 161 2.09 1.19 -7.59
C LEU A 161 2.29 0.06 -6.58
N GLN A 162 2.25 -1.19 -7.05
CA GLN A 162 2.35 -2.38 -6.21
C GLN A 162 3.36 -3.36 -6.78
N ASP A 163 4.35 -3.74 -5.98
CA ASP A 163 5.29 -4.82 -6.28
C ASP A 163 5.04 -5.98 -5.31
N PRO A 164 4.88 -7.24 -5.78
CA PRO A 164 4.81 -8.41 -4.91
C PRO A 164 6.09 -8.67 -4.12
N ASN A 165 7.26 -8.25 -4.62
CA ASN A 165 8.54 -8.47 -3.97
C ASN A 165 8.83 -7.44 -2.86
N ASP A 166 8.26 -6.24 -2.97
CA ASP A 166 8.36 -5.21 -1.94
C ASP A 166 7.23 -5.34 -0.91
N LEU A 167 7.52 -6.13 0.12
CA LEU A 167 6.59 -6.39 1.23
C LEU A 167 6.51 -5.23 2.24
N LEU A 168 7.43 -4.27 2.18
CA LEU A 168 7.48 -3.16 3.13
C LEU A 168 6.66 -1.96 2.66
N LYS A 169 6.43 -1.87 1.34
CA LYS A 169 5.55 -0.86 0.73
C LYS A 169 4.11 -1.03 1.22
N PHE A 170 3.46 0.08 1.54
CA PHE A 170 2.12 0.16 2.13
C PHE A 170 1.95 -0.42 3.54
N ASN A 171 3.02 -0.55 4.32
CA ASN A 171 2.88 -0.83 5.75
C ASN A 171 2.37 0.41 6.48
N ILE A 172 1.13 0.34 6.96
CA ILE A 172 0.42 1.44 7.63
C ILE A 172 1.21 1.97 8.84
N SER A 173 1.94 1.09 9.53
CA SER A 173 2.70 1.45 10.74
C SER A 173 3.88 2.38 10.46
N LYS A 174 4.33 2.46 9.20
CA LYS A 174 5.48 3.28 8.78
C LYS A 174 5.06 4.62 8.17
N PHE A 175 3.77 4.85 7.96
CA PHE A 175 3.30 6.09 7.34
C PHE A 175 3.62 7.29 8.22
N TYR A 176 4.20 8.33 7.63
CA TYR A 176 4.66 9.51 8.35
C TYR A 176 3.55 10.19 9.17
N HIS A 177 2.34 10.30 8.63
CA HIS A 177 1.19 10.88 9.34
C HIS A 177 0.72 10.00 10.52
N VAL A 178 0.87 8.68 10.44
CA VAL A 178 0.54 7.76 11.54
C VAL A 178 1.56 7.88 12.67
N VAL A 179 2.85 7.85 12.33
CA VAL A 179 3.94 7.96 13.30
C VAL A 179 3.91 9.31 14.04
N ASN A 180 3.67 10.40 13.31
CA ASN A 180 3.63 11.74 13.89
C ASN A 180 2.24 12.19 14.33
N SER A 181 1.25 11.28 14.28
CA SER A 181 -0.16 11.56 14.64
C SER A 181 -0.72 12.82 13.96
N LEU A 182 -0.33 13.06 12.70
CA LEU A 182 -0.80 14.20 11.92
C LEU A 182 -2.21 13.91 11.43
N ARG A 183 -3.17 14.64 11.97
CA ARG A 183 -4.57 14.55 11.55
C ARG A 183 -5.04 15.90 11.03
N VAL A 184 -5.93 15.82 10.06
CA VAL A 184 -6.76 16.95 9.66
C VAL A 184 -8.12 16.67 10.26
N GLU A 185 -8.49 17.44 11.26
CA GLU A 185 -9.85 17.42 11.77
C GLU A 185 -10.72 18.05 10.69
N SER A 186 -11.73 17.32 10.23
CA SER A 186 -12.83 17.91 9.48
C SER A 186 -13.60 18.78 10.47
N GLU A 187 -13.64 20.09 10.24
CA GLU A 187 -14.54 20.97 10.97
C GLU A 187 -15.99 20.54 10.67
N GLY A 188 -16.65 19.92 11.66
CA GLY A 188 -18.01 19.36 11.61
C GLY A 188 -17.98 17.82 11.63
N GLU A 189 -18.44 17.14 12.67
CA GLU A 189 -19.61 17.36 13.55
C GLU A 189 -19.28 17.32 15.06
#